data_AF-A0A9E1ZFJ0-F1
#
_entry.id   AF-A0A9E1ZFJ0-F1
#
_cell.length_a   1.000
_cell.length_b   1.000
_cell.length_c   1.000
_cell.angle_alpha   90.00
_cell.angle_beta   90.00
_cell.angle_gamma   90.00
#
_symmetry.space_group_name_H-M   'P 1'
#
loop_
_entity.id
_entity.type
_entity.pdbx_description
1 polymer ?
#
loop_
_entity_poly.entity_id
_entity_poly.type
_entity_poly.pdbx_seq_one_letter_code
_entity_poly.pdbx_strand_id
1 'polypeptide(L)'
;MKHLLLTTIAAVVLVGCTTTKHPEPPTVKAPDISIHEAAYTGNIEAVKQHLAAGTDVNAKAARGWTPLHSVAFKEIAELLITKGADVNAKDKIGGTPLHLAAHSGQREIVELLIANGANMNAKIAVGKWKDQTSLSMAIQNNQTETADLLRKHGGKTDEELQPPSQLLPIPDKLVVLTFDDGNRSDFASVPKVLKKHGFGATFYVTEGLGFLKNPQNYLSWEQIRQLHEMGYEIGNHTQHHRNVSHLKSEELAASLAHIDKRCAENKITKPVTFCYPGFHNNYASVKVLEKHGFLFARRGVGPEYKDPGKGARGPAYDPKVDDPLLVPTTGYAGPDWKMKDLKWAIDQAEDGKITVLCFHGIPAIEHPWVSTDLKDFEKYMQYLKDEGCTVIAMRDLAKYVNPNHRPHKADPYQPVRKRVGEMKRKASKKE
;
A
#
# COMPACT_ATOMS: atom_id res chain seq x y z
N MET A 1 -61.75 1.57 4.42
CA MET A 1 -62.85 2.49 4.78
C MET A 1 -62.54 3.05 6.16
N LYS A 2 -62.43 4.33 6.46
CA LYS A 2 -62.74 5.60 5.78
C LYS A 2 -61.81 6.66 6.37
N HIS A 3 -61.49 7.67 5.55
CA HIS A 3 -60.93 8.95 5.95
C HIS A 3 -61.63 9.58 7.15
N LEU A 4 -60.89 10.37 7.94
CA LEU A 4 -61.37 11.67 8.37
C LEU A 4 -60.21 12.67 8.52
N LEU A 5 -60.20 13.64 7.62
CA LEU A 5 -59.51 14.93 7.71
C LEU A 5 -60.45 15.92 8.43
N LEU A 6 -59.90 16.75 9.32
CA LEU A 6 -60.39 18.08 9.72
C LEU A 6 -59.27 18.72 10.57
N THR A 7 -58.40 19.59 10.02
CA THR A 7 -58.46 21.08 10.08
C THR A 7 -59.10 21.58 11.38
N THR A 8 -58.45 22.32 12.28
CA THR A 8 -58.10 23.76 12.27
C THR A 8 -57.64 24.06 13.73
N ILE A 9 -56.67 24.89 14.12
CA ILE A 9 -56.51 26.34 14.01
C ILE A 9 -55.09 26.67 14.52
N ALA A 10 -54.39 27.56 13.82
CA ALA A 10 -53.19 28.21 14.33
C ALA A 10 -53.59 29.25 15.39
N ALA A 11 -53.12 29.09 16.62
CA ALA A 11 -53.10 30.14 17.62
C ALA A 11 -51.63 30.48 17.91
N VAL A 12 -51.16 31.56 17.27
CA VAL A 12 -49.92 32.24 17.64
C VAL A 12 -50.19 32.95 18.96
N VAL A 13 -49.61 32.43 20.04
CA VAL A 13 -49.47 33.16 21.30
C VAL A 13 -47.97 33.31 21.55
N LEU A 14 -47.46 34.48 21.20
CA LEU A 14 -46.15 34.98 21.62
C LEU A 14 -46.23 35.28 23.13
N VAL A 15 -45.68 34.42 23.98
CA VAL A 15 -45.38 34.78 25.37
C VAL A 15 -44.06 34.13 25.80
N GLY A 16 -43.10 34.97 26.19
CA GLY A 16 -42.07 34.64 27.17
C GLY A 16 -40.83 33.91 26.64
N CYS A 17 -39.84 34.68 26.16
CA CYS A 17 -38.45 34.23 26.16
C CYS A 17 -38.00 33.92 27.59
N THR A 18 -37.98 32.64 27.97
CA THR A 18 -37.03 32.14 28.97
C THR A 18 -36.10 31.19 28.24
N THR A 19 -34.90 31.66 27.96
CA THR A 19 -33.79 30.81 27.51
C THR A 19 -33.60 29.72 28.56
N THR A 20 -34.10 28.52 28.31
CA THR A 20 -33.58 27.33 28.97
C THR A 20 -32.14 27.21 28.52
N LYS A 21 -31.21 27.71 29.33
CA LYS A 21 -29.81 27.36 29.22
C LYS A 21 -29.77 25.83 29.28
N HIS A 22 -29.50 25.18 28.15
CA HIS A 22 -28.88 23.87 28.22
C HIS A 22 -27.69 24.02 29.17
N PRO A 23 -27.55 23.18 30.21
CA PRO A 23 -26.34 23.21 31.00
C PRO A 23 -25.19 23.00 30.02
N GLU A 24 -24.29 23.98 29.91
CA GLU A 24 -23.05 23.79 29.17
C GLU A 24 -22.39 22.54 29.74
N PRO A 25 -21.92 21.60 28.89
CA PRO A 25 -21.17 20.45 29.38
C PRO A 25 -20.05 20.98 30.28
N PRO A 26 -19.78 20.34 31.43
CA PRO A 26 -18.79 20.84 32.37
C PRO A 26 -17.50 21.08 31.60
N THR A 27 -17.12 22.36 31.49
CA THR A 27 -15.84 22.76 30.92
C THR A 27 -14.79 22.40 31.94
N VAL A 28 -14.45 21.11 31.99
CA VAL A 28 -13.33 20.61 32.79
C VAL A 28 -12.11 21.34 32.25
N LYS A 29 -11.65 22.35 32.98
CA LYS A 29 -10.45 23.10 32.61
C LYS A 29 -9.29 22.11 32.61
N ALA A 30 -8.56 22.07 31.50
CA ALA A 30 -7.33 21.28 31.39
C ALA A 30 -6.35 21.64 32.53
N PRO A 31 -5.63 20.66 33.09
CA PRO A 31 -4.66 20.94 34.15
C PRO A 31 -3.46 21.75 33.60
N ASP A 32 -2.76 22.47 34.49
CA ASP A 32 -1.68 23.39 34.09
C ASP A 32 -0.45 22.67 33.52
N ILE A 33 -0.22 21.41 33.90
CA ILE A 33 0.79 20.54 33.28
C ILE A 33 0.36 20.20 31.86
N SER A 34 1.26 20.29 30.86
CA SER A 34 0.90 19.92 29.49
C SER A 34 0.58 18.42 29.35
N ILE A 35 -0.25 18.04 28.37
CA ILE A 35 -0.52 16.61 28.09
C ILE A 35 0.76 15.83 27.74
N HIS A 36 1.77 16.49 27.13
CA HIS A 36 3.08 15.90 26.82
C HIS A 36 3.88 15.58 28.09
N GLU A 37 3.94 16.54 29.01
CA GLU A 37 4.64 16.38 30.29
C GLU A 37 3.92 15.39 31.20
N ALA A 38 2.58 15.41 31.21
CA ALA A 38 1.79 14.42 31.92
C ALA A 38 2.06 12.99 31.40
N ALA A 39 2.17 12.82 30.07
CA ALA A 39 2.51 11.53 29.47
C ALA A 39 3.93 11.07 29.79
N TYR A 40 4.89 12.01 29.84
CA TYR A 40 6.28 11.74 30.20
C TYR A 40 6.46 11.38 31.67
N THR A 41 5.76 12.07 32.57
CA THR A 41 5.88 11.91 34.03
C THR A 41 4.99 10.80 34.60
N GLY A 42 4.13 10.18 33.79
CA GLY A 42 3.24 9.11 34.26
C GLY A 42 1.94 9.59 34.89
N ASN A 43 1.59 10.87 34.75
CA ASN A 43 0.38 11.44 35.32
C ASN A 43 -0.86 11.11 34.47
N ILE A 44 -1.33 9.86 34.57
CA ILE A 44 -2.46 9.34 33.78
C ILE A 44 -3.76 10.13 34.03
N GLU A 45 -3.99 10.63 35.24
CA GLU A 45 -5.18 11.42 35.56
C GLU A 45 -5.17 12.79 34.86
N ALA A 46 -4.01 13.46 34.79
CA ALA A 46 -3.88 14.67 34.00
C ALA A 46 -4.08 14.39 32.50
N VAL A 47 -3.57 13.28 31.97
CA VAL A 47 -3.82 12.87 30.57
C VAL A 47 -5.33 12.67 30.33
N LYS A 48 -6.03 11.95 31.21
CA LYS A 48 -7.49 11.77 31.12
C LYS A 48 -8.24 13.10 31.16
N GLN A 49 -7.86 14.01 32.06
CA GLN A 49 -8.48 15.33 32.17
C GLN A 49 -8.27 16.18 30.90
N HIS A 50 -7.06 16.18 30.33
CA HIS A 50 -6.79 16.87 29.05
C HIS A 50 -7.68 16.36 27.93
N LEU A 51 -7.80 15.03 27.80
CA LEU A 51 -8.62 14.40 26.76
C LEU A 51 -10.11 14.65 27.00
N ALA A 52 -10.57 14.66 28.26
CA ALA A 52 -11.94 15.03 28.62
C ALA A 52 -12.25 16.52 28.34
N ALA A 53 -11.25 17.39 28.49
CA ALA A 53 -11.33 18.81 28.16
C ALA A 53 -11.30 19.09 26.64
N GLY A 54 -11.20 18.05 25.79
CA GLY A 54 -11.19 18.18 24.33
C GLY A 54 -9.82 18.51 23.74
N THR A 55 -8.73 18.32 24.49
CA THR A 55 -7.37 18.45 23.94
C THR A 55 -7.17 17.42 22.83
N ASP A 56 -6.68 17.88 21.67
CA ASP A 56 -6.29 16.99 20.58
C ASP A 56 -5.22 16.00 21.08
N VAL A 57 -5.52 14.70 21.02
CA VAL A 57 -4.60 13.61 21.38
C VAL A 57 -3.30 13.64 20.57
N ASN A 58 -3.31 14.31 19.41
CA ASN A 58 -2.17 14.49 18.52
C ASN A 58 -1.56 15.90 18.58
N ALA A 59 -1.92 16.71 19.59
CA ALA A 59 -1.38 18.05 19.77
C ALA A 59 0.16 18.04 19.73
N LYS A 60 0.76 18.92 18.93
CA LYS A 60 2.22 18.97 18.74
C LYS A 60 2.86 20.04 19.61
N ALA A 61 3.86 19.64 20.41
CA ALA A 61 4.74 20.56 21.15
C ALA A 61 5.74 21.25 20.21
N ALA A 62 6.60 22.12 20.75
CA ALA A 62 7.55 22.93 19.98
C ALA A 62 8.50 22.13 19.07
N ARG A 63 8.83 20.87 19.39
CA ARG A 63 9.65 19.98 18.54
C ARG A 63 8.84 19.13 17.55
N GLY A 64 7.53 19.33 17.49
CA GLY A 64 6.60 18.50 16.70
C GLY A 64 6.18 17.21 17.40
N TRP A 65 6.59 17.00 18.65
CA TRP A 65 6.24 15.82 19.45
C TRP A 65 4.76 15.82 19.82
N THR A 66 4.10 14.69 19.58
CA THR A 66 2.78 14.39 20.14
C THR A 66 2.93 13.83 21.56
N PRO A 67 1.85 13.72 22.35
CA PRO A 67 1.91 13.04 23.64
C PRO A 67 2.49 11.62 23.54
N LEU A 68 2.17 10.90 22.46
CA LEU A 68 2.69 9.56 22.20
C LEU A 68 4.21 9.51 21.93
N HIS A 69 4.84 10.62 21.50
CA HIS A 69 6.31 10.70 21.41
C HIS A 69 6.97 10.78 22.79
N SER A 70 6.28 11.34 23.77
CA SER A 70 6.86 11.67 25.08
C SER A 70 6.60 10.60 26.14
N VAL A 71 5.82 9.57 25.81
CA VAL A 71 5.34 8.59 26.79
C VAL A 71 6.49 7.74 27.35
N ALA A 72 6.45 7.51 28.66
CA ALA A 72 7.36 6.59 29.35
C ALA A 72 6.63 5.37 29.97
N PHE A 73 5.30 5.41 30.02
CA PHE A 73 4.45 4.42 30.69
C PHE A 73 3.47 3.78 29.72
N LYS A 74 3.42 2.44 29.72
CA LYS A 74 2.62 1.65 28.77
C LYS A 74 1.13 1.97 28.86
N GLU A 75 0.58 2.12 30.06
CA GLU A 75 -0.85 2.37 30.29
C GLU A 75 -1.29 3.71 29.70
N ILE A 76 -0.41 4.71 29.70
CA ILE A 76 -0.66 6.00 29.05
C ILE A 76 -0.59 5.86 27.54
N ALA A 77 0.36 5.09 27.02
CA ALA A 77 0.46 4.83 25.59
C ALA A 77 -0.81 4.11 25.08
N GLU A 78 -1.30 3.11 25.80
CA GLU A 78 -2.56 2.41 25.52
C GLU A 78 -3.76 3.36 25.52
N LEU A 79 -3.85 4.24 26.52
CA LEU A 79 -4.91 5.25 26.59
C LEU A 79 -4.87 6.20 25.38
N LEU A 80 -3.71 6.74 25.06
CA LEU A 80 -3.53 7.67 23.95
C LEU A 80 -3.89 7.00 22.60
N ILE A 81 -3.40 5.78 22.36
CA ILE A 81 -3.72 5.02 21.14
C ILE A 81 -5.22 4.73 21.06
N THR A 82 -5.84 4.29 22.16
CA THR A 82 -7.30 4.06 22.25
C THR A 82 -8.10 5.32 21.95
N LYS A 83 -7.54 6.50 22.24
CA LYS A 83 -8.15 7.81 21.99
C LYS A 83 -7.80 8.39 20.62
N GLY A 84 -7.14 7.63 19.75
CA GLY A 84 -6.86 8.00 18.37
C GLY A 84 -5.51 8.67 18.15
N ALA A 85 -4.53 8.45 19.02
CA ALA A 85 -3.15 8.89 18.76
C ALA A 85 -2.60 8.24 17.49
N ASP A 86 -2.02 9.04 16.61
CA ASP A 86 -1.31 8.57 15.42
C ASP A 86 0.03 7.94 15.83
N VAL A 87 0.08 6.60 15.83
CA VAL A 87 1.28 5.80 16.12
C VAL A 87 2.44 6.07 15.16
N ASN A 88 2.17 6.69 14.01
CA ASN A 88 3.14 7.04 12.97
C ASN A 88 3.36 8.55 12.84
N ALA A 89 2.87 9.34 13.80
CA ALA A 89 3.07 10.78 13.81
C ALA A 89 4.55 11.13 13.67
N LYS A 90 4.86 12.13 12.85
CA LYS A 90 6.24 12.60 12.64
C LYS A 90 6.49 13.93 13.35
N ASP A 91 7.61 13.98 14.07
CA ASP A 91 8.16 15.21 14.62
C ASP A 91 8.85 16.09 13.55
N LYS A 92 9.49 17.18 13.97
CA LYS A 92 10.15 18.12 13.05
C LYS A 92 11.35 17.53 12.29
N ILE A 93 11.96 16.46 12.77
CA ILE A 93 13.05 15.77 12.06
C ILE A 93 12.57 14.53 11.30
N GLY A 94 11.29 14.17 11.43
CA GLY A 94 10.71 12.98 10.83
C GLY A 94 10.80 11.74 11.73
N GLY A 95 11.20 11.90 13.00
CA GLY A 95 11.16 10.84 14.00
C GLY A 95 9.72 10.50 14.37
N THR A 96 9.48 9.23 14.72
CA THR A 96 8.17 8.70 15.13
C THR A 96 8.23 8.26 16.60
N PRO A 97 7.08 7.99 17.27
CA PRO A 97 7.09 7.41 18.61
C PRO A 97 7.95 6.16 18.75
N LEU A 98 7.96 5.30 17.71
CA LEU A 98 8.77 4.08 17.68
C LEU A 98 10.28 4.35 17.71
N HIS A 99 10.75 5.43 17.06
CA HIS A 99 12.16 5.83 17.12
C HIS A 99 12.61 6.17 18.54
N LEU A 100 11.78 6.94 19.27
CA LEU A 100 12.10 7.38 20.63
C LEU A 100 12.00 6.22 21.65
N ALA A 101 10.99 5.37 21.52
CA ALA A 101 10.84 4.17 22.34
C ALA A 101 12.02 3.20 22.11
N ALA A 102 12.44 3.03 20.86
CA ALA A 102 13.58 2.18 20.50
C ALA A 102 14.92 2.75 20.99
N HIS A 103 15.14 4.05 20.84
CA HIS A 103 16.31 4.75 21.38
C HIS A 103 16.44 4.58 22.90
N SER A 104 15.31 4.62 23.60
CA SER A 104 15.24 4.57 25.07
C SER A 104 15.10 3.15 25.64
N GLY A 105 15.04 2.11 24.78
CA GLY A 105 14.91 0.71 25.23
C GLY A 105 13.57 0.36 25.86
N GLN A 106 12.51 1.11 25.57
CA GLN A 106 11.18 0.90 26.16
C GLN A 106 10.46 -0.29 25.51
N ARG A 107 10.91 -1.51 25.81
CA ARG A 107 10.48 -2.76 25.15
C ARG A 107 8.95 -2.91 25.06
N GLU A 108 8.24 -2.64 26.15
CA GLU A 108 6.78 -2.80 26.20
C GLU A 108 6.02 -1.77 25.35
N ILE A 109 6.53 -0.54 25.27
CA ILE A 109 5.96 0.50 24.40
C ILE A 109 6.27 0.18 22.93
N VAL A 110 7.47 -0.32 22.63
CA VAL A 110 7.82 -0.81 21.28
C VAL A 110 6.88 -1.92 20.84
N GLU A 111 6.65 -2.91 21.70
CA GLU A 111 5.72 -4.02 21.43
C GLU A 111 4.29 -3.51 21.17
N LEU A 112 3.80 -2.59 22.00
CA LEU A 112 2.49 -1.97 21.83
C LEU A 112 2.38 -1.18 20.52
N LEU A 113 3.39 -0.38 20.18
CA LEU A 113 3.40 0.42 18.95
C LEU A 113 3.41 -0.49 17.70
N ILE A 114 4.21 -1.56 17.70
CA ILE A 114 4.23 -2.55 16.62
C ILE A 114 2.84 -3.19 16.47
N ALA A 115 2.22 -3.63 17.58
CA ALA A 115 0.89 -4.25 17.56
C ALA A 115 -0.20 -3.31 17.02
N ASN A 116 -0.01 -2.00 17.13
CA ASN A 116 -0.93 -0.98 16.64
C ASN A 116 -0.53 -0.38 15.27
N GLY A 117 0.38 -1.03 14.54
CA GLY A 117 0.69 -0.67 13.14
C GLY A 117 1.74 0.45 12.98
N ALA A 118 2.64 0.62 13.95
CA ALA A 118 3.79 1.49 13.76
C ALA A 118 4.68 1.01 12.58
N ASN A 119 5.09 1.94 11.73
CA ASN A 119 5.97 1.69 10.60
C ASN A 119 7.41 1.49 11.11
N MET A 120 7.78 0.22 11.32
CA MET A 120 9.09 -0.21 11.81
C MET A 120 10.28 0.22 10.95
N ASN A 121 10.04 0.51 9.67
CA ASN A 121 11.08 0.87 8.71
C ASN A 121 10.99 2.34 8.28
N ALA A 122 10.27 3.17 9.06
CA ALA A 122 10.31 4.61 8.89
C ALA A 122 11.75 5.11 9.08
N LYS A 123 12.16 6.07 8.24
CA LYS A 123 13.45 6.74 8.31
C LYS A 123 13.27 8.17 8.80
N ILE A 124 14.16 8.63 9.66
CA ILE A 124 14.26 10.05 10.04
C ILE A 124 14.64 10.86 8.80
N ALA A 125 13.93 11.97 8.57
CA ALA A 125 14.01 12.70 7.31
C ALA A 125 15.22 13.65 7.23
N VAL A 126 15.59 14.28 8.35
CA VAL A 126 16.61 15.32 8.41
C VAL A 126 17.38 15.31 9.74
N GLY A 127 18.48 16.07 9.82
CA GLY A 127 19.26 16.26 11.04
C GLY A 127 20.30 15.16 11.28
N LYS A 128 20.86 15.14 12.49
CA LYS A 128 21.96 14.22 12.87
C LYS A 128 21.60 12.74 12.69
N TRP A 129 20.34 12.39 12.92
CA TRP A 129 19.85 11.02 12.88
C TRP A 129 19.22 10.67 11.53
N LYS A 130 19.47 11.46 10.48
CA LYS A 130 18.90 11.25 9.15
C LYS A 130 19.11 9.81 8.67
N ASP A 131 18.10 9.29 7.98
CA ASP A 131 18.02 7.95 7.40
C ASP A 131 17.90 6.80 8.41
N GLN A 132 18.18 7.02 9.69
CA GLN A 132 18.11 5.98 10.70
C GLN A 132 16.68 5.45 10.90
N THR A 133 16.60 4.13 11.14
CA THR A 133 15.39 3.45 11.57
C THR A 133 15.36 3.26 13.07
N SER A 134 14.20 2.86 13.60
CA SER A 134 14.08 2.49 15.02
C SER A 134 15.01 1.32 15.39
N LEU A 135 15.25 0.35 14.49
CA LEU A 135 16.20 -0.74 14.76
C LEU A 135 17.64 -0.22 14.86
N SER A 136 18.08 0.65 13.94
CA SER A 136 19.42 1.25 14.01
C SER A 136 19.62 2.05 15.29
N MET A 137 18.61 2.81 15.71
CA MET A 137 18.67 3.55 16.98
C MET A 137 18.78 2.62 18.18
N ALA A 138 18.00 1.53 18.24
CA ALA A 138 18.09 0.55 19.32
C ALA A 138 19.50 -0.07 19.38
N ILE A 139 20.06 -0.48 18.24
CA ILE A 139 21.41 -1.06 18.15
C ILE A 139 22.46 -0.04 18.62
N GLN A 140 22.44 1.19 18.10
CA GLN A 140 23.41 2.24 18.43
C GLN A 140 23.39 2.63 19.91
N ASN A 141 22.26 2.46 20.59
CA ASN A 141 22.11 2.76 22.02
C ASN A 141 22.19 1.51 22.90
N ASN A 142 22.67 0.38 22.37
CA ASN A 142 22.85 -0.89 23.08
C ASN A 142 21.55 -1.44 23.71
N GLN A 143 20.39 -1.17 23.08
CA GLN A 143 19.09 -1.65 23.52
C GLN A 143 18.79 -3.04 22.93
N THR A 144 19.59 -4.04 23.29
CA THR A 144 19.63 -5.37 22.65
C THR A 144 18.27 -6.05 22.59
N GLU A 145 17.53 -6.15 23.69
CA GLU A 145 16.21 -6.79 23.71
C GLU A 145 15.20 -6.09 22.79
N THR A 146 15.30 -4.76 22.71
CA THR A 146 14.43 -3.96 21.84
C THR A 146 14.84 -4.12 20.38
N ALA A 147 16.13 -4.20 20.08
CA ALA A 147 16.63 -4.48 18.73
C ALA A 147 16.21 -5.88 18.25
N ASP A 148 16.28 -6.89 19.12
CA ASP A 148 15.85 -8.25 18.82
C ASP A 148 14.34 -8.32 18.58
N LEU A 149 13.55 -7.62 19.39
CA LEU A 149 12.11 -7.49 19.18
C LEU A 149 11.79 -6.83 17.83
N LEU A 150 12.45 -5.71 17.50
CA LEU A 150 12.28 -5.03 16.23
C LEU A 150 12.65 -5.94 15.05
N ARG A 151 13.80 -6.64 15.11
CA ARG A 151 14.20 -7.64 14.11
C ARG A 151 13.17 -8.73 13.95
N LYS A 152 12.73 -9.33 15.06
CA LYS A 152 11.74 -10.42 15.07
C LYS A 152 10.45 -10.05 14.35
N HIS A 153 10.05 -8.79 14.42
CA HIS A 153 8.85 -8.31 13.76
C HIS A 153 9.06 -7.80 12.33
N GLY A 154 10.30 -7.81 11.81
CA GLY A 154 10.64 -7.39 10.43
C GLY A 154 11.27 -6.00 10.31
N GLY A 155 11.73 -5.43 11.42
CA GLY A 155 12.45 -4.17 11.47
C GLY A 155 13.83 -4.36 10.83
N LYS A 156 14.23 -3.39 10.02
CA LYS A 156 15.49 -3.40 9.28
C LYS A 156 16.34 -2.21 9.68
N THR A 157 17.66 -2.35 9.64
CA THR A 157 18.55 -1.20 9.78
C THR A 157 18.43 -0.29 8.56
N ASP A 158 18.87 0.94 8.69
CA ASP A 158 18.86 1.87 7.57
C ASP A 158 19.75 1.41 6.41
N GLU A 159 20.83 0.67 6.70
CA GLU A 159 21.69 -0.01 5.71
C GLU A 159 20.95 -1.15 5.00
N GLU A 160 20.22 -2.01 5.72
CA GLU A 160 19.41 -3.09 5.15
C GLU A 160 18.23 -2.56 4.31
N LEU A 161 17.83 -1.32 4.53
CA LEU A 161 16.84 -0.59 3.73
C LEU A 161 17.46 0.22 2.59
N GLN A 162 18.78 0.35 2.51
CA GLN A 162 19.37 0.89 1.31
C GLN A 162 19.10 -0.09 0.15
N PRO A 163 18.89 0.42 -1.08
CA PRO A 163 19.01 -0.43 -2.26
C PRO A 163 20.34 -1.20 -2.19
N PRO A 164 20.41 -2.42 -2.77
CA PRO A 164 21.68 -3.14 -2.85
C PRO A 164 22.79 -2.19 -3.32
N SER A 165 23.94 -2.19 -2.63
CA SER A 165 25.07 -1.30 -2.95
C SER A 165 25.52 -1.44 -4.41
N GLN A 166 25.15 -2.55 -5.06
CA GLN A 166 25.22 -2.76 -6.50
C GLN A 166 23.93 -3.44 -6.99
N LEU A 167 23.22 -2.78 -7.93
CA LEU A 167 22.13 -3.43 -8.67
C LEU A 167 22.69 -4.55 -9.54
N LEU A 168 21.96 -5.66 -9.63
CA LEU A 168 22.24 -6.70 -10.60
C LEU A 168 21.97 -6.18 -12.02
N PRO A 169 22.73 -6.61 -13.04
CA PRO A 169 22.36 -6.31 -14.42
C PRO A 169 20.99 -6.92 -14.73
N ILE A 170 20.16 -6.19 -15.47
CA ILE A 170 18.87 -6.70 -15.95
C ILE A 170 19.17 -7.77 -17.02
N PRO A 171 18.85 -9.06 -16.79
CA PRO A 171 19.05 -10.08 -17.81
C PRO A 171 18.01 -9.92 -18.92
N ASP A 172 18.37 -10.35 -20.14
CA ASP A 172 17.38 -10.56 -21.19
C ASP A 172 16.33 -11.56 -20.71
N LYS A 173 15.10 -11.40 -21.22
CA LYS A 173 13.93 -12.18 -20.83
C LYS A 173 13.65 -12.13 -19.31
N LEU A 174 13.93 -11.00 -18.65
CA LEU A 174 13.41 -10.73 -17.31
C LEU A 174 11.90 -10.46 -17.39
N VAL A 175 11.12 -11.25 -16.65
CA VAL A 175 9.66 -11.21 -16.62
C VAL A 175 9.18 -10.98 -15.21
N VAL A 176 8.35 -9.96 -15.01
CA VAL A 176 7.55 -9.77 -13.81
C VAL A 176 6.19 -10.41 -14.03
N LEU A 177 5.77 -11.31 -13.13
CA LEU A 177 4.51 -12.02 -13.23
C LEU A 177 3.55 -11.58 -12.12
N THR A 178 2.36 -11.12 -12.51
CA THR A 178 1.36 -10.57 -11.56
C THR A 178 -0.03 -11.16 -11.77
N PHE A 179 -0.78 -11.29 -10.68
CA PHE A 179 -2.18 -11.74 -10.64
C PHE A 179 -3.03 -10.69 -9.91
N ASP A 180 -4.17 -10.33 -10.47
CA ASP A 180 -5.04 -9.28 -9.94
C ASP A 180 -6.33 -9.84 -9.32
N ASP A 181 -7.04 -8.95 -8.62
CA ASP A 181 -8.38 -9.14 -8.02
C ASP A 181 -8.51 -10.16 -6.89
N GLY A 182 -7.50 -11.01 -6.66
CA GLY A 182 -7.56 -12.04 -5.61
C GLY A 182 -8.63 -13.10 -5.88
N ASN A 183 -8.66 -13.62 -7.11
CA ASN A 183 -9.56 -14.70 -7.50
C ASN A 183 -9.23 -15.99 -6.72
N ARG A 184 -10.25 -16.71 -6.27
CA ARG A 184 -10.07 -17.98 -5.52
C ARG A 184 -9.33 -19.04 -6.36
N SER A 185 -9.60 -19.07 -7.65
CA SER A 185 -9.00 -20.02 -8.60
C SER A 185 -7.49 -19.88 -8.70
N ASP A 186 -6.95 -18.68 -8.50
CA ASP A 186 -5.51 -18.44 -8.51
C ASP A 186 -4.82 -19.26 -7.42
N PHE A 187 -5.37 -19.28 -6.20
CA PHE A 187 -4.81 -20.08 -5.11
C PHE A 187 -4.83 -21.59 -5.37
N ALA A 188 -5.84 -22.10 -6.06
CA ALA A 188 -6.02 -23.54 -6.26
C ALA A 188 -4.97 -24.17 -7.19
N SER A 189 -4.58 -23.43 -8.23
CA SER A 189 -3.82 -23.95 -9.36
C SER A 189 -2.47 -23.24 -9.57
N VAL A 190 -2.42 -21.92 -9.43
CA VAL A 190 -1.24 -21.11 -9.81
C VAL A 190 -0.01 -21.48 -8.98
N PRO A 191 -0.04 -21.56 -7.63
CA PRO A 191 1.14 -21.91 -6.84
C PRO A 191 1.79 -23.24 -7.24
N LYS A 192 1.00 -24.23 -7.65
CA LYS A 192 1.51 -25.54 -8.07
C LYS A 192 2.28 -25.43 -9.39
N VAL A 193 1.72 -24.70 -10.36
CA VAL A 193 2.36 -24.48 -11.66
C VAL A 193 3.64 -23.66 -11.49
N LEU A 194 3.60 -22.55 -10.75
CA LEU A 194 4.76 -21.68 -10.55
C LEU A 194 5.91 -22.40 -9.82
N LYS A 195 5.58 -23.18 -8.77
CA LYS A 195 6.57 -23.96 -8.03
C LYS A 195 7.30 -24.97 -8.90
N LYS A 196 6.62 -25.60 -9.87
CA LYS A 196 7.23 -26.53 -10.84
C LYS A 196 8.36 -25.87 -11.64
N HIS A 197 8.24 -24.58 -11.92
CA HIS A 197 9.20 -23.83 -12.74
C HIS A 197 10.20 -22.99 -11.93
N GLY A 198 9.96 -22.83 -10.62
CA GLY A 198 10.77 -21.98 -9.74
C GLY A 198 10.49 -20.49 -9.94
N PHE A 199 9.27 -20.13 -10.35
CA PHE A 199 8.90 -18.75 -10.68
C PHE A 199 8.37 -17.98 -9.47
N GLY A 200 8.80 -16.72 -9.34
CA GLY A 200 8.18 -15.76 -8.43
C GLY A 200 6.94 -15.11 -9.05
N ALA A 201 6.06 -14.56 -8.20
CA ALA A 201 4.89 -13.82 -8.63
C ALA A 201 4.37 -12.86 -7.54
N THR A 202 3.60 -11.87 -7.99
CA THR A 202 2.85 -10.94 -7.13
C THR A 202 1.35 -11.16 -7.27
N PHE A 203 0.65 -11.32 -6.16
CA PHE A 203 -0.81 -11.36 -6.08
C PHE A 203 -1.31 -10.04 -5.49
N TYR A 204 -1.94 -9.22 -6.32
CA TYR A 204 -2.53 -7.96 -5.92
C TYR A 204 -3.92 -8.20 -5.33
N VAL A 205 -4.08 -7.87 -4.05
CA VAL A 205 -5.30 -8.20 -3.29
C VAL A 205 -6.15 -6.97 -3.00
N THR A 206 -7.46 -7.16 -3.06
CA THR A 206 -8.50 -6.17 -2.73
C THR A 206 -9.57 -6.80 -1.85
N GLU A 207 -10.30 -5.99 -1.08
CA GLU A 207 -11.57 -6.41 -0.48
C GLU A 207 -12.80 -5.92 -1.29
N GLY A 208 -12.56 -5.37 -2.48
CA GLY A 208 -13.58 -4.93 -3.43
C GLY A 208 -14.30 -6.10 -4.09
N LEU A 209 -15.12 -5.83 -5.11
CA LEU A 209 -15.75 -6.87 -5.94
C LEU A 209 -16.65 -7.88 -5.18
N GLY A 210 -16.99 -7.61 -3.92
CA GLY A 210 -17.73 -8.55 -3.07
C GLY A 210 -16.85 -9.62 -2.42
N PHE A 211 -15.52 -9.46 -2.42
CA PHE A 211 -14.52 -10.37 -1.86
C PHE A 211 -14.93 -11.01 -0.52
N LEU A 212 -15.28 -10.20 0.49
CA LEU A 212 -15.66 -10.70 1.82
C LEU A 212 -17.02 -11.39 1.88
N LYS A 213 -17.87 -11.18 0.87
CA LYS A 213 -19.24 -11.70 0.79
C LYS A 213 -19.37 -12.86 -0.20
N ASN A 214 -18.30 -13.17 -0.94
CA ASN A 214 -18.30 -14.17 -1.99
C ASN A 214 -17.06 -15.08 -1.91
N PRO A 215 -16.98 -15.92 -0.87
CA PRO A 215 -15.83 -16.80 -0.63
C PRO A 215 -15.68 -17.91 -1.67
N GLN A 216 -16.66 -18.10 -2.56
CA GLN A 216 -16.60 -19.07 -3.65
C GLN A 216 -15.74 -18.57 -4.81
N ASN A 217 -15.74 -17.26 -5.07
CA ASN A 217 -15.07 -16.69 -6.24
C ASN A 217 -13.80 -15.90 -5.88
N TYR A 218 -13.69 -15.43 -4.64
CA TYR A 218 -12.51 -14.69 -4.16
C TYR A 218 -11.80 -15.40 -3.01
N LEU A 219 -10.54 -15.03 -2.81
CA LEU A 219 -9.71 -15.54 -1.72
C LEU A 219 -10.28 -15.16 -0.36
N SER A 220 -9.94 -15.94 0.66
CA SER A 220 -9.98 -15.48 2.05
C SER A 220 -8.62 -14.92 2.46
N TRP A 221 -8.57 -14.13 3.53
CA TRP A 221 -7.30 -13.66 4.09
C TRP A 221 -6.41 -14.80 4.59
N GLU A 222 -6.99 -15.92 5.01
CA GLU A 222 -6.26 -17.14 5.31
C GLU A 222 -5.53 -17.68 4.07
N GLN A 223 -6.19 -17.72 2.92
CA GLN A 223 -5.56 -18.14 1.66
C GLN A 223 -4.52 -17.13 1.17
N ILE A 224 -4.75 -15.83 1.36
CA ILE A 224 -3.74 -14.81 1.07
C ILE A 224 -2.50 -15.00 1.96
N ARG A 225 -2.68 -15.29 3.25
CA ARG A 225 -1.56 -15.61 4.16
C ARG A 225 -0.80 -16.85 3.68
N GLN A 226 -1.51 -17.89 3.23
CA GLN A 226 -0.87 -19.09 2.69
C GLN A 226 -0.06 -18.80 1.41
N LEU A 227 -0.54 -17.93 0.50
CA LEU A 227 0.26 -17.47 -0.65
C LEU A 227 1.55 -16.77 -0.18
N HIS A 228 1.44 -15.93 0.85
CA HIS A 228 2.59 -15.26 1.45
C HIS A 228 3.60 -16.24 2.06
N GLU A 229 3.12 -17.23 2.84
CA GLU A 229 3.93 -18.29 3.46
C GLU A 229 4.63 -19.18 2.41
N MET A 230 4.03 -19.34 1.23
CA MET A 230 4.67 -20.01 0.08
C MET A 230 5.78 -19.18 -0.58
N GLY A 231 6.00 -17.94 -0.13
CA GLY A 231 7.04 -17.05 -0.63
C GLY A 231 6.59 -16.10 -1.73
N TYR A 232 5.31 -16.07 -2.10
CA TYR A 232 4.83 -15.11 -3.10
C TYR A 232 4.67 -13.70 -2.52
N GLU A 233 4.64 -12.70 -3.39
CA GLU A 233 4.36 -11.33 -2.98
C GLU A 233 2.86 -11.08 -2.89
N ILE A 234 2.46 -10.40 -1.81
CA ILE A 234 1.13 -9.82 -1.67
C ILE A 234 1.25 -8.33 -1.92
N GLY A 235 0.65 -7.86 -3.02
CA GLY A 235 0.61 -6.47 -3.43
C GLY A 235 -0.72 -5.82 -3.08
N ASN A 236 -0.76 -4.49 -3.03
CA ASN A 236 -1.96 -3.73 -2.69
C ASN A 236 -2.79 -3.41 -3.94
N HIS A 237 -4.09 -3.71 -3.90
CA HIS A 237 -5.04 -3.40 -4.97
C HIS A 237 -6.27 -2.60 -4.48
N THR A 238 -6.06 -1.80 -3.43
CA THR A 238 -7.07 -0.98 -2.72
C THR A 238 -8.14 -1.80 -1.98
N GLN A 239 -8.79 -1.17 -1.00
CA GLN A 239 -9.89 -1.79 -0.25
C GLN A 239 -11.10 -2.12 -1.12
N HIS A 240 -11.45 -1.28 -2.09
CA HIS A 240 -12.75 -1.35 -2.77
C HIS A 240 -12.66 -1.53 -4.29
N HIS A 241 -11.45 -1.69 -4.84
CA HIS A 241 -11.24 -1.81 -6.29
C HIS A 241 -11.88 -0.65 -7.09
N ARG A 242 -11.86 0.56 -6.52
CA ARG A 242 -12.42 1.75 -7.17
C ARG A 242 -11.40 2.34 -8.13
N ASN A 243 -11.88 2.96 -9.21
CA ASN A 243 -11.05 3.81 -10.05
C ASN A 243 -10.43 4.92 -9.20
N VAL A 244 -9.11 4.84 -8.99
CA VAL A 244 -8.39 5.75 -8.09
C VAL A 244 -8.18 7.14 -8.68
N SER A 245 -8.36 7.33 -10.00
CA SER A 245 -8.23 8.65 -10.62
C SER A 245 -9.39 9.58 -10.24
N HIS A 246 -10.47 9.03 -9.69
CA HIS A 246 -11.64 9.78 -9.20
C HIS A 246 -11.68 9.92 -7.67
N LEU A 247 -10.71 9.36 -6.94
CA LEU A 247 -10.66 9.45 -5.48
C LEU A 247 -9.94 10.72 -5.03
N LYS A 248 -10.37 11.26 -3.88
CA LYS A 248 -9.56 12.24 -3.15
C LYS A 248 -8.31 11.57 -2.60
N SER A 249 -7.25 12.34 -2.39
CA SER A 249 -5.98 11.80 -1.90
C SER A 249 -6.10 11.13 -0.54
N GLU A 250 -6.95 11.66 0.34
CA GLU A 250 -7.21 11.12 1.68
C GLU A 250 -7.97 9.80 1.61
N GLU A 251 -8.93 9.67 0.68
CA GLU A 251 -9.69 8.44 0.45
C GLU A 251 -8.80 7.33 -0.07
N LEU A 252 -7.93 7.64 -1.04
CA LEU A 252 -6.95 6.67 -1.53
C LEU A 252 -5.99 6.27 -0.40
N ALA A 253 -5.41 7.23 0.33
CA ALA A 253 -4.51 6.93 1.44
C ALA A 253 -5.16 6.03 2.51
N ALA A 254 -6.41 6.30 2.88
CA ALA A 254 -7.17 5.46 3.80
C ALA A 254 -7.40 4.04 3.24
N SER A 255 -7.73 3.94 1.95
CA SER A 255 -7.91 2.65 1.27
C SER A 255 -6.63 1.81 1.25
N LEU A 256 -5.48 2.45 1.06
CA LEU A 256 -4.17 1.79 1.08
C LEU A 256 -3.81 1.33 2.50
N ALA A 257 -3.98 2.20 3.50
CA ALA A 257 -3.73 1.90 4.91
C ALA A 257 -4.65 0.79 5.44
N HIS A 258 -5.88 0.68 4.92
CA HIS A 258 -6.78 -0.42 5.24
C HIS A 258 -6.17 -1.77 4.82
N ILE A 259 -5.67 -1.90 3.59
CA ILE A 259 -5.04 -3.14 3.13
C ILE A 259 -3.76 -3.44 3.92
N ASP A 260 -2.97 -2.42 4.29
CA ASP A 260 -1.82 -2.61 5.19
C ASP A 260 -2.25 -3.21 6.53
N LYS A 261 -3.31 -2.66 7.13
CA LYS A 261 -3.87 -3.15 8.40
C LYS A 261 -4.33 -4.60 8.27
N ARG A 262 -5.04 -4.94 7.19
CA ARG A 262 -5.50 -6.32 6.94
C ARG A 262 -4.32 -7.28 6.76
N CYS A 263 -3.25 -6.86 6.09
CA CYS A 263 -2.03 -7.67 5.99
C CYS A 263 -1.42 -7.90 7.38
N ALA A 264 -1.29 -6.86 8.20
CA ALA A 264 -0.75 -6.96 9.56
C ALA A 264 -1.59 -7.88 10.46
N GLU A 265 -2.92 -7.74 10.46
CA GLU A 265 -3.86 -8.60 11.19
C GLU A 265 -3.72 -10.09 10.81
N ASN A 266 -3.29 -10.37 9.58
CA ASN A 266 -3.10 -11.71 9.05
C ASN A 266 -1.63 -12.15 9.01
N LYS A 267 -0.70 -11.44 9.68
CA LYS A 267 0.74 -11.75 9.71
C LYS A 267 1.39 -11.80 8.32
N ILE A 268 0.92 -10.95 7.42
CA ILE A 268 1.48 -10.78 6.08
C ILE A 268 2.34 -9.52 6.10
N THR A 269 3.53 -9.59 5.51
CA THR A 269 4.40 -8.41 5.36
C THR A 269 3.65 -7.27 4.68
N LYS A 270 3.84 -6.04 5.19
CA LYS A 270 3.25 -4.83 4.58
C LYS A 270 3.53 -4.80 3.06
N PRO A 271 2.50 -4.60 2.21
CA PRO A 271 2.70 -4.49 0.77
C PRO A 271 3.67 -3.37 0.40
N VAL A 272 4.58 -3.67 -0.53
CA VAL A 272 5.57 -2.71 -1.07
C VAL A 272 5.40 -2.44 -2.56
N THR A 273 4.39 -3.05 -3.18
CA THR A 273 3.99 -2.78 -4.57
C THR A 273 2.48 -2.56 -4.68
N PHE A 274 2.08 -1.87 -5.74
CA PHE A 274 0.69 -1.49 -5.99
C PHE A 274 0.26 -1.82 -7.43
N CYS A 275 -1.01 -2.20 -7.63
CA CYS A 275 -1.63 -2.23 -8.94
C CYS A 275 -2.80 -1.25 -8.98
N TYR A 276 -2.86 -0.40 -10.00
CA TYR A 276 -3.95 0.55 -10.17
C TYR A 276 -5.25 -0.16 -10.62
N PRO A 277 -6.34 -0.15 -9.82
CA PRO A 277 -7.60 -0.80 -10.18
C PRO A 277 -8.14 -0.35 -11.54
N GLY A 278 -8.43 -1.32 -12.40
CA GLY A 278 -8.86 -1.09 -13.79
C GLY A 278 -7.88 -0.27 -14.62
N PHE A 279 -6.61 -0.23 -14.24
CA PHE A 279 -5.54 0.52 -14.92
C PHE A 279 -5.72 2.04 -14.93
N HIS A 280 -6.56 2.58 -14.03
CA HIS A 280 -6.80 4.01 -13.93
C HIS A 280 -5.85 4.67 -12.94
N ASN A 281 -5.20 5.75 -13.36
CA ASN A 281 -4.21 6.47 -12.56
C ASN A 281 -4.14 7.94 -12.96
N ASN A 282 -3.66 8.80 -12.06
CA ASN A 282 -3.37 10.20 -12.33
C ASN A 282 -2.20 10.72 -11.46
N TYR A 283 -1.80 11.98 -11.65
CA TYR A 283 -0.74 12.60 -10.84
C TYR A 283 -1.03 12.60 -9.34
N ALA A 284 -2.30 12.77 -8.93
CA ALA A 284 -2.66 12.78 -7.52
C ALA A 284 -2.46 11.39 -6.89
N SER A 285 -2.88 10.33 -7.58
CA SER A 285 -2.67 8.95 -7.10
C SER A 285 -1.18 8.61 -7.01
N VAL A 286 -0.36 9.01 -8.01
CA VAL A 286 1.10 8.79 -7.97
C VAL A 286 1.73 9.43 -6.73
N LYS A 287 1.34 10.66 -6.38
CA LYS A 287 1.83 11.35 -5.17
C LYS A 287 1.41 10.65 -3.87
N VAL A 288 0.19 10.11 -3.84
CA VAL A 288 -0.28 9.31 -2.68
C VAL A 288 0.56 8.04 -2.54
N LEU A 289 0.82 7.32 -3.63
CA LEU A 289 1.67 6.12 -3.61
C LEU A 289 3.11 6.43 -3.16
N GLU A 290 3.70 7.52 -3.66
CA GLU A 290 5.03 7.98 -3.25
C GLU A 290 5.07 8.27 -1.75
N LYS A 291 4.07 9.02 -1.23
CA LYS A 291 3.98 9.32 0.21
C LYS A 291 3.76 8.06 1.05
N HIS A 292 3.04 7.07 0.52
CA HIS A 292 2.78 5.81 1.21
C HIS A 292 4.01 4.89 1.25
N GLY A 293 4.92 5.05 0.29
CA GLY A 293 6.22 4.36 0.25
C GLY A 293 6.25 3.10 -0.60
N PHE A 294 5.40 3.00 -1.62
CA PHE A 294 5.49 1.90 -2.60
C PHE A 294 6.79 1.99 -3.41
N LEU A 295 7.40 0.83 -3.68
CA LEU A 295 8.60 0.71 -4.52
C LEU A 295 8.24 0.75 -6.00
N PHE A 296 7.20 0.00 -6.37
CA PHE A 296 6.72 -0.10 -7.75
C PHE A 296 5.20 -0.08 -7.82
N ALA A 297 4.65 0.49 -8.89
CA ALA A 297 3.22 0.43 -9.16
C ALA A 297 2.90 0.17 -10.63
N ARG A 298 2.06 -0.85 -10.89
CA ARG A 298 1.68 -1.28 -12.25
C ARG A 298 0.44 -0.53 -12.76
N ARG A 299 0.58 0.17 -13.88
CA ARG A 299 -0.44 1.09 -14.43
C ARG A 299 -1.32 0.54 -15.55
N GLY A 300 -1.04 -0.67 -16.06
CA GLY A 300 -1.74 -1.24 -17.22
C GLY A 300 -1.08 -0.92 -18.57
N VAL A 301 -1.81 -1.21 -19.66
CA VAL A 301 -1.30 -1.15 -21.05
C VAL A 301 -1.47 0.22 -21.72
N GLY A 302 -2.45 0.99 -21.26
CA GLY A 302 -2.81 2.29 -21.83
C GLY A 302 -2.02 3.44 -21.21
N PRO A 303 -1.92 4.59 -21.88
CA PRO A 303 -2.59 4.95 -23.15
C PRO A 303 -1.84 4.51 -24.42
N GLU A 304 -0.67 3.88 -24.32
CA GLU A 304 0.08 3.44 -25.51
C GLU A 304 -0.68 2.39 -26.32
N TYR A 305 -1.36 1.47 -25.64
CA TYR A 305 -2.19 0.45 -26.27
C TYR A 305 -3.64 0.57 -25.80
N LYS A 306 -4.58 0.21 -26.68
CA LYS A 306 -5.99 0.12 -26.31
C LYS A 306 -6.20 -1.12 -25.47
N ASP A 307 -7.02 -0.97 -24.44
CA ASP A 307 -7.50 -2.07 -23.63
C ASP A 307 -8.90 -2.49 -24.11
N PRO A 308 -9.05 -3.66 -24.78
CA PRO A 308 -10.34 -4.17 -25.23
C PRO A 308 -11.10 -4.93 -24.14
N GLY A 309 -10.54 -5.09 -22.94
CA GLY A 309 -11.09 -5.88 -21.84
C GLY A 309 -11.09 -7.39 -22.06
N LYS A 310 -10.26 -7.90 -23.00
CA LYS A 310 -10.19 -9.33 -23.38
C LYS A 310 -8.77 -9.89 -23.53
N GLY A 311 -7.79 -9.15 -23.02
CA GLY A 311 -6.37 -9.39 -23.23
C GLY A 311 -5.79 -8.33 -24.16
N ALA A 312 -4.62 -7.80 -23.81
CA ALA A 312 -3.98 -6.77 -24.61
C ALA A 312 -2.46 -6.79 -24.48
N ARG A 313 -1.81 -6.37 -25.55
CA ARG A 313 -0.39 -5.98 -25.58
C ARG A 313 -0.23 -4.58 -24.99
N GLY A 314 0.95 -4.29 -24.48
CA GLY A 314 1.35 -3.01 -23.93
C GLY A 314 2.87 -2.82 -24.00
N PRO A 315 3.41 -1.67 -23.57
CA PRO A 315 4.85 -1.43 -23.64
C PRO A 315 5.62 -2.26 -22.60
N ALA A 316 6.86 -2.61 -22.91
CA ALA A 316 7.81 -3.09 -21.90
C ALA A 316 8.19 -1.98 -20.93
N TYR A 317 8.53 -2.35 -19.71
CA TYR A 317 9.05 -1.43 -18.71
C TYR A 317 10.50 -1.10 -19.03
N ASP A 318 10.82 0.18 -19.19
CA ASP A 318 12.18 0.67 -19.38
C ASP A 318 12.61 1.50 -18.15
N PRO A 319 13.38 0.92 -17.21
CA PRO A 319 13.80 1.61 -16.00
C PRO A 319 14.64 2.89 -16.23
N LYS A 320 15.17 3.10 -17.44
CA LYS A 320 15.93 4.31 -17.77
C LYS A 320 15.03 5.53 -17.96
N VAL A 321 13.76 5.32 -18.29
CA VAL A 321 12.83 6.41 -18.61
C VAL A 321 11.52 6.33 -17.82
N ASP A 322 11.00 5.13 -17.57
CA ASP A 322 9.71 4.96 -16.89
C ASP A 322 9.83 5.23 -15.39
N ASP A 323 8.78 5.84 -14.84
CA ASP A 323 8.68 6.05 -13.41
C ASP A 323 8.35 4.71 -12.71
N PRO A 324 9.03 4.34 -11.61
CA PRO A 324 8.73 3.12 -10.85
C PRO A 324 7.27 3.04 -10.35
N LEU A 325 6.57 4.17 -10.20
CA LEU A 325 5.14 4.19 -9.82
C LEU A 325 4.18 4.19 -11.02
N LEU A 326 4.70 3.97 -12.23
CA LEU A 326 3.98 3.90 -13.50
C LEU A 326 4.53 2.78 -14.40
N VAL A 327 4.90 1.64 -13.80
CA VAL A 327 5.37 0.44 -14.52
C VAL A 327 4.27 -0.02 -15.49
N PRO A 328 4.52 -0.05 -16.82
CA PRO A 328 3.52 -0.52 -17.77
C PRO A 328 3.29 -2.02 -17.63
N THR A 329 2.13 -2.46 -18.12
CA THR A 329 1.87 -3.87 -18.40
C THR A 329 2.24 -4.14 -19.84
N THR A 330 3.16 -5.07 -20.08
CA THR A 330 3.55 -5.48 -21.44
C THR A 330 2.53 -6.40 -22.06
N GLY A 331 1.85 -7.20 -21.25
CA GLY A 331 0.75 -8.04 -21.68
C GLY A 331 -0.14 -8.39 -20.50
N TYR A 332 -1.46 -8.28 -20.68
CA TYR A 332 -2.38 -8.96 -19.77
C TYR A 332 -3.17 -10.00 -20.54
N ALA A 333 -3.33 -11.17 -19.93
CA ALA A 333 -4.03 -12.29 -20.51
C ALA A 333 -5.55 -12.14 -20.36
N GLY A 334 -6.25 -12.71 -21.33
CA GLY A 334 -7.69 -12.83 -21.39
C GLY A 334 -8.07 -13.76 -22.54
N PRO A 335 -9.36 -13.90 -22.87
CA PRO A 335 -9.83 -14.84 -23.88
C PRO A 335 -9.20 -14.65 -25.28
N ASP A 336 -8.83 -13.42 -25.63
CA ASP A 336 -8.22 -13.10 -26.93
C ASP A 336 -6.69 -13.18 -26.91
N TRP A 337 -6.07 -13.29 -25.73
CA TRP A 337 -4.62 -13.45 -25.58
C TRP A 337 -4.19 -14.87 -25.91
N LYS A 338 -3.25 -15.02 -26.85
CA LYS A 338 -2.74 -16.33 -27.31
C LYS A 338 -1.23 -16.43 -27.17
N MET A 339 -0.69 -17.63 -27.43
CA MET A 339 0.76 -17.89 -27.39
C MET A 339 1.58 -16.91 -28.25
N LYS A 340 1.06 -16.47 -29.40
CA LYS A 340 1.73 -15.45 -30.24
C LYS A 340 1.91 -14.10 -29.53
N ASP A 341 1.00 -13.76 -28.62
CA ASP A 341 1.03 -12.52 -27.86
C ASP A 341 1.99 -12.64 -26.68
N LEU A 342 2.04 -13.82 -26.04
CA LEU A 342 3.08 -14.15 -25.06
C LEU A 342 4.48 -14.04 -25.67
N LYS A 343 4.72 -14.72 -26.80
CA LYS A 343 6.00 -14.66 -27.52
C LYS A 343 6.41 -13.22 -27.81
N TRP A 344 5.50 -12.44 -28.40
CA TRP A 344 5.72 -11.03 -28.67
C TRP A 344 6.09 -10.23 -27.42
N ALA A 345 5.44 -10.50 -26.28
CA ALA A 345 5.73 -9.81 -25.03
C ALA A 345 7.11 -10.19 -24.49
N ILE A 346 7.52 -11.46 -24.56
CA ILE A 346 8.85 -11.91 -24.12
C ILE A 346 9.95 -11.31 -24.98
N ASP A 347 9.74 -11.18 -26.29
CA ASP A 347 10.68 -10.54 -27.22
C ASP A 347 10.94 -9.05 -26.88
N GLN A 348 10.11 -8.41 -26.04
CA GLN A 348 10.35 -7.02 -25.61
C GLN A 348 11.33 -6.90 -24.43
N ALA A 349 11.64 -7.98 -23.73
CA ALA A 349 12.54 -8.00 -22.57
C ALA A 349 14.01 -8.14 -23.02
N GLU A 350 14.50 -7.14 -23.73
CA GLU A 350 15.88 -7.04 -24.21
C GLU A 350 16.42 -5.62 -23.96
N ASP A 351 17.74 -5.43 -24.03
CA ASP A 351 18.41 -4.12 -23.88
C ASP A 351 18.13 -3.41 -22.54
N GLY A 352 17.92 -4.20 -21.49
CA GLY A 352 17.58 -3.73 -20.14
C GLY A 352 16.11 -3.35 -19.95
N LYS A 353 15.24 -3.67 -20.91
CA LYS A 353 13.78 -3.60 -20.73
C LYS A 353 13.25 -4.88 -20.09
N ILE A 354 12.11 -4.74 -19.44
CA ILE A 354 11.52 -5.79 -18.61
C ILE A 354 10.08 -6.02 -19.06
N THR A 355 9.72 -7.28 -19.23
CA THR A 355 8.35 -7.66 -19.57
C THR A 355 7.52 -7.83 -18.30
N VAL A 356 6.33 -7.25 -18.29
CA VAL A 356 5.40 -7.32 -17.16
C VAL A 356 4.10 -7.98 -17.63
N LEU A 357 3.84 -9.18 -17.12
CA LEU A 357 2.67 -9.99 -17.46
C LEU A 357 1.64 -9.96 -16.34
N CYS A 358 0.36 -9.87 -16.74
CA CYS A 358 -0.78 -9.85 -15.82
C CYS A 358 -1.80 -10.94 -16.19
N PHE A 359 -2.35 -11.59 -15.18
CA PHE A 359 -3.46 -12.53 -15.29
C PHE A 359 -4.57 -12.15 -14.30
N HIS A 360 -5.82 -12.44 -14.67
CA HIS A 360 -6.98 -12.25 -13.80
C HIS A 360 -7.70 -13.60 -13.70
N GLY A 361 -7.45 -14.36 -12.64
CA GLY A 361 -8.08 -15.65 -12.40
C GLY A 361 -7.69 -16.77 -13.39
N ILE A 362 -7.22 -17.90 -12.86
CA ILE A 362 -6.93 -19.11 -13.65
C ILE A 362 -7.88 -20.27 -13.26
N PRO A 363 -9.12 -20.32 -13.78
CA PRO A 363 -9.82 -19.29 -14.55
C PRO A 363 -10.56 -18.28 -13.66
N ALA A 364 -10.79 -17.06 -14.13
CA ALA A 364 -11.74 -16.12 -13.52
C ALA A 364 -13.17 -16.53 -13.84
N ILE A 365 -13.94 -16.89 -12.80
CA ILE A 365 -15.31 -17.39 -12.93
C ILE A 365 -16.30 -16.24 -13.11
N GLU A 366 -16.18 -15.17 -12.31
CA GLU A 366 -17.10 -14.01 -12.39
C GLU A 366 -16.77 -13.04 -13.51
N HIS A 367 -15.50 -13.03 -13.94
CA HIS A 367 -14.99 -12.10 -14.94
C HIS A 367 -14.47 -12.86 -16.16
N PRO A 368 -15.32 -13.62 -16.88
CA PRO A 368 -14.89 -14.47 -17.98
C PRO A 368 -14.20 -13.70 -19.11
N TRP A 369 -14.45 -12.38 -19.22
CA TRP A 369 -13.80 -11.53 -20.22
C TRP A 369 -12.31 -11.30 -19.97
N VAL A 370 -11.78 -11.52 -18.76
CA VAL A 370 -10.31 -11.47 -18.49
C VAL A 370 -9.73 -12.83 -18.10
N SER A 371 -10.55 -13.88 -18.17
CA SER A 371 -10.19 -15.22 -17.74
C SER A 371 -9.16 -15.88 -18.65
N THR A 372 -8.30 -16.70 -18.05
CA THR A 372 -7.36 -17.57 -18.77
C THR A 372 -7.61 -19.03 -18.36
N ASP A 373 -7.72 -19.91 -19.35
CA ASP A 373 -7.85 -21.35 -19.11
C ASP A 373 -6.57 -21.92 -18.48
N LEU A 374 -6.72 -22.87 -17.55
CA LEU A 374 -5.59 -23.48 -16.85
C LEU A 374 -4.60 -24.14 -17.82
N LYS A 375 -5.06 -24.81 -18.87
CA LYS A 375 -4.16 -25.48 -19.82
C LYS A 375 -3.36 -24.47 -20.62
N ASP A 376 -3.95 -23.33 -20.94
CA ASP A 376 -3.23 -22.26 -21.65
C ASP A 376 -2.24 -21.58 -20.71
N PHE A 377 -2.61 -21.34 -19.45
CA PHE A 377 -1.68 -20.86 -18.43
C PHE A 377 -0.49 -21.80 -18.22
N GLU A 378 -0.72 -23.12 -18.13
CA GLU A 378 0.34 -24.12 -18.02
C GLU A 378 1.28 -24.10 -19.23
N LYS A 379 0.75 -24.01 -20.45
CA LYS A 379 1.56 -23.86 -21.67
C LYS A 379 2.38 -22.58 -21.66
N TYR A 380 1.80 -21.47 -21.18
CA TYR A 380 2.50 -20.21 -21.06
C TYR A 380 3.66 -20.31 -20.08
N MET A 381 3.45 -20.87 -18.89
CA MET A 381 4.53 -21.04 -17.89
C MET A 381 5.62 -22.01 -18.38
N GLN A 382 5.24 -23.10 -19.06
CA GLN A 382 6.20 -24.00 -19.68
C GLN A 382 7.03 -23.27 -20.75
N TYR A 383 6.39 -22.46 -21.60
CA TYR A 383 7.09 -21.66 -22.60
C TYR A 383 8.10 -20.69 -21.97
N LEU A 384 7.73 -19.98 -20.89
CA LEU A 384 8.68 -19.11 -20.18
C LEU A 384 9.90 -19.89 -19.69
N LYS A 385 9.70 -21.11 -19.19
CA LYS A 385 10.78 -21.97 -18.70
C LYS A 385 11.70 -22.41 -19.84
N ASP A 386 11.12 -22.85 -20.96
CA ASP A 386 11.86 -23.35 -22.12
C ASP A 386 12.67 -22.24 -22.80
N GLU A 387 12.17 -21.01 -22.78
CA GLU A 387 12.86 -19.82 -23.30
C GLU A 387 13.96 -19.26 -22.38
N GLY A 388 14.14 -19.86 -21.20
CA GLY A 388 15.11 -19.42 -20.21
C GLY A 388 14.75 -18.10 -19.52
N CYS A 389 13.46 -17.74 -19.45
CA CYS A 389 13.03 -16.50 -18.82
C CYS A 389 13.36 -16.51 -17.32
N THR A 390 13.82 -15.39 -16.80
CA THR A 390 13.91 -15.14 -15.36
C THR A 390 12.56 -14.56 -14.91
N VAL A 391 11.78 -15.30 -14.12
CA VAL A 391 10.42 -14.87 -13.73
C VAL A 391 10.36 -14.55 -12.24
N ILE A 392 10.02 -13.29 -11.93
CA ILE A 392 10.08 -12.73 -10.58
C ILE A 392 8.78 -12.07 -10.15
N ALA A 393 8.66 -11.82 -8.84
CA ALA A 393 7.65 -10.91 -8.30
C ALA A 393 8.04 -9.45 -8.54
N MET A 394 7.07 -8.54 -8.50
CA MET A 394 7.27 -7.10 -8.68
C MET A 394 8.24 -6.52 -7.64
N ARG A 395 8.17 -6.90 -6.34
CA ARG A 395 9.12 -6.44 -5.32
C ARG A 395 10.58 -6.77 -5.66
N ASP A 396 10.80 -7.89 -6.35
CA ASP A 396 12.13 -8.39 -6.67
C ASP A 396 12.80 -7.57 -7.78
N LEU A 397 12.05 -6.69 -8.47
CA LEU A 397 12.64 -5.66 -9.34
C LEU A 397 13.65 -4.80 -8.61
N ALA A 398 13.52 -4.61 -7.28
CA ALA A 398 14.47 -3.84 -6.48
C ALA A 398 15.90 -4.40 -6.50
N LYS A 399 16.10 -5.64 -6.96
CA LYS A 399 17.43 -6.24 -7.18
C LYS A 399 18.13 -5.66 -8.42
N TYR A 400 17.36 -5.20 -9.40
CA TYR A 400 17.83 -4.76 -10.72
C TYR A 400 17.59 -3.27 -10.99
N VAL A 401 16.58 -2.70 -10.34
CA VAL A 401 16.11 -1.34 -10.55
C VAL A 401 16.07 -0.61 -9.22
N ASN A 402 16.68 0.57 -9.16
CA ASN A 402 16.55 1.43 -7.98
C ASN A 402 15.15 2.08 -7.97
N PRO A 403 14.25 1.72 -7.03
CA PRO A 403 12.89 2.28 -6.98
C PRO A 403 12.86 3.78 -6.64
N ASN A 404 13.95 4.33 -6.09
CA ASN A 404 14.08 5.75 -5.78
C ASN A 404 14.58 6.58 -6.98
N HIS A 405 15.07 5.93 -8.04
CA HIS A 405 15.45 6.63 -9.26
C HIS A 405 14.20 6.95 -10.09
N ARG A 406 13.84 8.24 -10.15
CA ARG A 406 12.67 8.74 -10.89
C ARG A 406 13.14 9.70 -11.98
N PRO A 407 13.42 9.20 -13.22
CA PRO A 407 14.07 9.98 -14.28
C PRO A 407 13.36 11.30 -14.60
N HIS A 408 12.03 11.31 -14.51
CA HIS A 408 11.20 12.48 -14.79
C HIS A 408 10.34 12.86 -13.57
N LYS A 409 10.95 13.00 -12.38
CA LYS A 409 10.22 13.25 -11.12
C LYS A 409 9.21 14.41 -11.18
N ALA A 410 9.52 15.50 -11.89
CA ALA A 410 8.60 16.63 -12.04
C ALA A 410 7.37 16.29 -12.91
N ASP A 411 7.51 15.32 -13.82
CA ASP A 411 6.49 14.95 -14.79
C ASP A 411 6.61 13.46 -15.18
N PRO A 412 6.17 12.53 -14.31
CA PRO A 412 6.37 11.09 -14.49
C PRO A 412 5.65 10.50 -15.71
N TYR A 413 4.70 11.24 -16.31
CA TYR A 413 3.98 10.81 -17.53
C TYR A 413 4.64 11.30 -18.83
N GLN A 414 5.76 12.03 -18.75
CA GLN A 414 6.48 12.49 -19.95
C GLN A 414 6.86 11.33 -20.89
N PRO A 415 7.40 10.19 -20.42
CA PRO A 415 7.75 9.05 -21.28
C PRO A 415 6.52 8.45 -21.97
N VAL A 416 5.42 8.36 -21.22
CA VAL A 416 4.12 7.84 -21.70
C VAL A 416 3.62 8.69 -22.86
N ARG A 417 3.58 10.02 -22.70
CA ARG A 417 3.14 10.93 -23.77
C ARG A 417 4.08 10.91 -24.98
N LYS A 418 5.39 10.78 -24.76
CA LYS A 418 6.38 10.66 -25.84
C LYS A 418 6.10 9.41 -26.69
N ARG A 419 5.92 8.24 -26.07
CA ARG A 419 5.58 6.99 -26.79
C ARG A 419 4.28 7.11 -27.58
N VAL A 420 3.22 7.66 -26.99
CA VAL A 420 1.95 7.90 -27.70
C VAL A 420 2.15 8.79 -28.94
N GLY A 421 2.93 9.87 -28.81
CA GLY A 421 3.24 10.77 -29.92
C GLY A 421 4.08 10.12 -31.03
N GLU A 422 5.02 9.24 -30.67
CA GLU A 422 5.78 8.44 -31.63
C GLU A 422 4.91 7.43 -32.38
N MET A 423 4.01 6.74 -31.67
CA MET A 423 3.08 5.78 -32.28
C MET A 423 2.13 6.47 -33.26
N LYS A 424 1.58 7.63 -32.92
CA LYS A 424 0.74 8.43 -33.83
C LYS A 424 1.48 8.84 -35.10
N ARG A 425 2.73 9.30 -34.97
CA ARG A 425 3.58 9.68 -36.13
C ARG A 425 3.95 8.48 -37.01
N LYS A 426 4.10 7.28 -36.44
CA LYS A 426 4.35 6.07 -37.22
C LYS A 426 3.10 5.61 -37.98
N ALA A 427 1.92 5.76 -37.38
CA ALA A 427 0.65 5.43 -38.04
C ALA A 427 0.39 6.36 -39.24
N SER A 428 0.59 7.68 -39.07
CA SER A 428 0.37 8.67 -40.13
C SER A 428 1.38 8.64 -41.29
N LYS A 429 2.44 7.83 -41.19
CA LYS A 429 3.41 7.61 -42.28
C LYS A 429 3.14 6.34 -43.08
N LYS A 430 2.18 5.52 -42.65
CA LYS A 430 1.75 4.29 -43.33
C LYS A 430 0.45 4.48 -44.13
N GLU A 431 -0.22 5.60 -43.93
CA GLU A 431 -1.27 6.16 -44.79
C GLU A 431 -0.61 7.07 -45.82
#